data_AF-A0A7V4XU38-F1
#
_entry.id   AF-A0A7V4XU38-F1
#
_cell.length_a   1.000
_cell.length_b   1.000
_cell.length_c   1.000
_cell.angle_alpha   90.00
_cell.angle_beta   90.00
_cell.angle_gamma   90.00
#
_symmetry.space_group_name_H-M   'P 1'
#
loop_
_entity.id
_entity.type
_entity.pdbx_description
1 polymer ?
#
loop_
_entity_poly.entity_id
_entity_poly.type
_entity_poly.pdbx_seq_one_letter_code
_entity_poly.pdbx_strand_id
1 'polypeptide(L)'
;MSLQHGRCIYCHRSFGPKLKPTKDHILPIIRGGADWALNILLACRQCNSRRNDIPFRTYCKLLRKSQNELILKNLARRILTIRPETPVAAIDSFFCGLLLHEPKHPRYQMIFQGDRRSQQNALSQTILPSAPSVILKRARL
;
A
#
# COMPACT_ATOMS: atom_id res chain seq x y z
N MET A 1 3.61 16.93 -9.69
CA MET A 1 2.82 15.79 -10.21
C MET A 1 2.28 14.97 -9.05
N SER A 2 1.00 14.60 -9.07
CA SER A 2 0.40 13.71 -8.05
C SER A 2 1.19 12.40 -7.96
N LEU A 3 1.64 12.01 -6.77
CA LEU A 3 2.40 10.76 -6.53
C LEU A 3 1.74 9.53 -7.20
N GLN A 4 0.40 9.50 -7.15
CA GLN A 4 -0.46 8.44 -7.65
C GLN A 4 -1.14 8.73 -8.98
N HIS A 5 -0.84 9.86 -9.64
CA HIS A 5 -1.41 10.22 -10.94
C HIS A 5 -2.94 10.13 -11.00
N GLY A 6 -3.63 10.48 -9.90
CA GLY A 6 -5.08 10.40 -9.84
C GLY A 6 -5.65 8.98 -9.97
N ARG A 7 -4.89 7.94 -9.57
CA ARG A 7 -5.32 6.54 -9.62
C ARG A 7 -5.34 5.87 -8.26
N CYS A 8 -6.25 4.91 -8.11
CA CYS A 8 -6.30 4.04 -6.92
C CYS A 8 -4.99 3.25 -6.78
N ILE A 9 -4.38 3.29 -5.60
CA ILE A 9 -3.11 2.61 -5.32
C ILE A 9 -3.16 1.09 -5.58
N TYR A 10 -4.33 0.47 -5.39
CA TYR A 10 -4.50 -0.98 -5.51
C TYR A 10 -4.93 -1.41 -6.90
N CYS A 11 -6.05 -0.90 -7.41
CA CYS A 11 -6.63 -1.35 -8.68
C CYS A 11 -6.19 -0.51 -9.89
N HIS A 12 -5.46 0.58 -9.68
CA HIS A 12 -4.91 1.46 -10.72
C HIS A 12 -5.93 2.10 -11.67
N ARG A 13 -7.23 1.98 -11.37
CA ARG A 13 -8.29 2.73 -12.05
C ARG A 13 -8.15 4.22 -11.75
N SER A 14 -8.33 5.05 -12.79
CA SER A 14 -8.38 6.50 -12.66
C SER A 14 -9.59 6.93 -11.85
N PHE A 15 -9.38 7.89 -10.96
CA PHE A 15 -10.47 8.56 -10.28
C PHE A 15 -11.22 9.50 -11.22
N GLY A 16 -12.49 9.74 -10.93
CA GLY A 16 -13.39 10.58 -11.72
C GLY A 16 -14.75 10.70 -11.08
N PRO A 17 -15.79 11.15 -11.81
CA PRO A 17 -17.15 11.29 -11.27
C PRO A 17 -17.70 10.01 -10.64
N LYS A 18 -17.45 8.85 -11.27
CA LYS A 18 -17.96 7.54 -10.83
C LYS A 18 -17.08 6.80 -9.83
N LEU A 19 -15.80 7.17 -9.72
CA LEU A 19 -14.83 6.52 -8.83
C LEU A 19 -14.10 7.59 -8.02
N LYS A 20 -14.53 7.80 -6.79
CA LYS A 20 -13.95 8.80 -5.88
C LYS A 20 -12.81 8.20 -5.04
N PRO A 21 -11.76 8.98 -4.74
CA PRO A 21 -10.72 8.56 -3.82
C PRO A 21 -11.21 8.60 -2.37
N THR A 22 -10.66 7.70 -1.56
CA THR A 22 -10.71 7.70 -0.09
C THR A 22 -9.26 7.69 0.43
N LYS A 23 -9.04 8.23 1.63
CA LYS A 23 -7.77 8.10 2.34
C LYS A 23 -7.62 6.67 2.87
N ASP A 24 -6.49 6.06 2.60
CA ASP A 24 -6.10 4.78 3.17
C ASP A 24 -4.69 4.89 3.75
N HIS A 25 -4.44 4.31 4.92
CA HIS A 25 -3.21 4.54 5.69
C HIS A 25 -2.24 3.37 5.59
N ILE A 26 -0.99 3.61 5.22
CA ILE A 26 0.05 2.57 5.11
C ILE A 26 0.22 1.85 6.46
N LEU A 27 0.42 2.62 7.53
CA LEU A 27 0.24 2.20 8.92
C LEU A 27 -1.22 2.44 9.32
N PRO A 28 -2.03 1.39 9.58
CA PRO A 28 -3.43 1.56 10.00
C PRO A 28 -3.57 2.44 11.24
N ILE A 29 -4.66 3.21 11.34
CA ILE A 29 -4.94 4.08 12.49
C ILE A 29 -4.96 3.29 13.80
N ILE A 30 -5.58 2.10 13.81
CA ILE A 30 -5.62 1.20 14.98
C ILE A 30 -4.23 0.72 15.43
N ARG A 31 -3.19 0.91 14.60
CA ARG A 31 -1.78 0.60 14.90
C ARG A 31 -0.93 1.86 15.12
N GLY A 32 -1.55 2.98 15.45
CA GLY A 32 -0.85 4.26 15.71
C GLY A 32 -0.57 5.08 14.44
N GLY A 33 -1.19 4.73 13.31
CA GLY A 33 -1.14 5.55 12.11
C GLY A 33 -1.87 6.89 12.28
N ALA A 34 -1.32 7.95 11.70
CA ALA A 34 -1.93 9.28 11.69
C ALA A 34 -2.04 9.85 10.27
N ASP A 35 -2.70 11.01 10.14
CA ASP A 35 -3.01 11.69 8.88
C ASP A 35 -1.79 12.41 8.25
N TRP A 36 -0.66 11.72 8.20
CA TRP A 36 0.55 12.19 7.52
C TRP A 36 0.48 11.95 6.01
N ALA A 37 0.93 12.91 5.20
CA ALA A 37 0.95 12.77 3.74
C ALA A 37 1.74 11.53 3.27
N LEU A 38 2.83 11.19 3.96
CA LEU A 38 3.60 9.96 3.69
C LEU A 38 2.80 8.69 4.01
N ASN A 39 1.94 8.72 5.04
CA ASN A 39 1.13 7.59 5.46
C ASN A 39 -0.16 7.43 4.63
N ILE A 40 -0.66 8.50 3.99
CA ILE A 40 -1.92 8.46 3.24
C ILE A 40 -1.71 8.06 1.78
N LEU A 41 -2.41 7.01 1.35
CA LEU A 41 -2.61 6.57 -0.03
C LEU A 41 -4.02 6.93 -0.51
N LEU A 42 -4.16 7.22 -1.81
CA LEU A 42 -5.47 7.31 -2.45
C LEU A 42 -5.93 5.91 -2.87
N ALA A 43 -7.05 5.44 -2.32
CA ALA A 43 -7.68 4.19 -2.72
C ALA A 43 -9.13 4.45 -3.15
N CYS A 44 -9.71 3.61 -4.01
CA CYS A 44 -11.17 3.65 -4.19
C CYS A 44 -11.86 2.93 -3.02
N ARG A 45 -13.11 3.30 -2.71
CA ARG A 45 -13.89 2.73 -1.60
C ARG A 45 -13.87 1.20 -1.59
N GLN A 46 -14.07 0.55 -2.74
CA GLN A 46 -14.06 -0.91 -2.84
C GLN A 46 -12.72 -1.52 -2.40
N CYS A 47 -11.59 -0.97 -2.87
CA CYS A 47 -10.28 -1.50 -2.49
C CYS A 47 -9.93 -1.17 -1.04
N ASN A 48 -10.26 0.04 -0.57
CA ASN A 48 -10.02 0.45 0.81
C ASN A 48 -10.81 -0.42 1.78
N SER A 49 -12.12 -0.62 1.55
CA SER A 49 -12.95 -1.50 2.36
C SER A 49 -12.50 -2.97 2.29
N ARG A 50 -11.98 -3.44 1.15
CA ARG A 50 -11.44 -4.80 1.04
C ARG A 50 -10.20 -4.96 1.92
N ARG A 51 -9.27 -4.01 1.87
CA ARG A 51 -8.07 -4.01 2.74
C ARG A 51 -8.44 -3.88 4.21
N ASN A 52 -9.28 -2.90 4.56
CA ASN A 52 -9.60 -2.56 5.94
C ASN A 52 -8.30 -2.36 6.76
N ASP A 53 -8.19 -3.02 7.91
CA ASP A 53 -7.09 -2.99 8.85
C ASP A 53 -5.92 -3.93 8.49
N ILE A 54 -6.03 -4.72 7.40
CA ILE A 54 -4.93 -5.59 6.97
C ILE A 54 -3.67 -4.73 6.72
N PRO A 55 -2.51 -5.08 7.31
CA PRO A 55 -1.27 -4.36 7.08
C PRO A 55 -0.94 -4.25 5.60
N PHE A 56 -0.46 -3.08 5.17
CA PHE A 56 -0.33 -2.74 3.76
C PHE A 56 0.41 -3.80 2.94
N ARG A 57 1.59 -4.25 3.41
CA ARG A 57 2.37 -5.28 2.71
C ARG A 57 1.74 -6.66 2.72
N THR A 58 1.05 -7.01 3.81
CA THR A 58 0.26 -8.23 3.89
C THR A 58 -0.83 -8.22 2.81
N TYR A 59 -1.60 -7.14 2.71
CA TYR A 59 -2.65 -7.03 1.71
C TYR A 59 -2.10 -7.08 0.28
N CYS A 60 -0.94 -6.47 0.03
CA CYS A 60 -0.30 -6.50 -1.28
C CYS A 60 0.01 -7.92 -1.78
N LYS A 61 0.17 -8.92 -0.90
CA LYS A 61 0.31 -10.33 -1.33
C LYS A 61 -0.91 -10.84 -2.10
N LEU A 62 -2.11 -10.32 -1.83
CA LEU A 62 -3.35 -10.74 -2.49
C LEU A 62 -3.49 -10.13 -3.90
N LEU A 63 -2.64 -9.16 -4.26
CA LEU A 63 -2.74 -8.40 -5.51
C LEU A 63 -1.94 -9.05 -6.63
N ARG A 64 -2.26 -8.70 -7.88
CA ARG A 64 -1.50 -9.17 -9.05
C ARG A 64 -0.10 -8.55 -9.07
N LYS A 65 0.85 -9.24 -9.70
CA LYS A 65 2.23 -8.75 -9.88
C LYS A 65 2.28 -7.35 -10.49
N SER A 66 1.50 -7.10 -11.54
CA SER A 66 1.41 -5.78 -12.20
C SER A 66 0.88 -4.68 -11.28
N GLN A 67 -0.04 -5.00 -10.36
CA GLN A 67 -0.50 -4.05 -9.35
C GLN A 67 0.62 -3.71 -8.37
N ASN A 68 1.38 -4.72 -7.93
CA ASN A 68 2.50 -4.56 -7.01
C ASN A 68 3.69 -3.80 -7.62
N GLU A 69 3.96 -3.95 -8.93
CA GLU A 69 4.96 -3.16 -9.65
C GLU A 69 4.61 -1.66 -9.67
N LEU A 70 3.34 -1.33 -9.88
CA LEU A 70 2.87 0.06 -9.83
C LEU A 70 2.85 0.61 -8.40
N ILE A 71 2.55 -0.23 -7.40
CA ILE A 71 2.70 0.13 -5.98
C ILE A 71 4.15 0.46 -5.66
N LEU A 72 5.12 -0.34 -6.12
CA LEU A 72 6.55 -0.08 -5.92
C LEU A 72 6.98 1.27 -6.49
N LYS A 73 6.53 1.62 -7.70
CA LYS A 73 6.78 2.94 -8.29
C LYS A 73 6.21 4.07 -7.44
N ASN A 74 5.03 3.88 -6.84
CA ASN A 74 4.43 4.86 -5.94
C ASN A 74 5.19 5.01 -4.63
N LEU A 75 5.62 3.91 -4.01
CA LEU A 75 6.43 3.93 -2.80
C LEU A 75 7.79 4.60 -3.06
N ALA A 76 8.44 4.30 -4.17
CA ALA A 76 9.70 4.93 -4.55
C ALA A 76 9.54 6.45 -4.72
N ARG A 77 8.49 6.92 -5.41
CA ARG A 77 8.21 8.36 -5.50
C ARG A 77 7.99 9.01 -4.13
N ARG A 78 7.31 8.32 -3.20
CA ARG A 78 7.11 8.80 -1.82
C ARG A 78 8.43 8.91 -1.06
N ILE A 79 9.30 7.91 -1.17
CA ILE A 79 10.64 7.94 -0.56
C ILE A 79 11.42 9.16 -1.08
N LEU A 80 11.35 9.45 -2.38
CA LEU A 80 12.01 10.60 -3.00
C LEU A 80 11.44 11.96 -2.57
N THR A 81 10.28 12.01 -1.91
CA THR A 81 9.73 13.25 -1.34
C THR A 81 10.20 13.54 0.08
N ILE A 82 10.86 12.59 0.74
CA ILE A 82 11.38 12.79 2.10
C ILE A 82 12.54 13.79 2.05
N ARG A 83 12.48 14.81 2.89
CA ARG A 83 13.47 15.89 3.06
C ARG A 83 13.92 16.00 4.51
N PRO A 84 15.06 16.64 4.83
CA PRO A 84 15.51 16.84 6.21
C PRO A 84 14.47 17.46 7.13
N GLU A 85 13.58 18.31 6.60
CA GLU A 85 12.53 19.03 7.33
C GLU A 85 11.25 18.20 7.48
N THR A 86 11.21 17.00 6.91
CA THR A 86 10.03 16.13 7.01
C THR A 86 9.87 15.68 8.47
N PRO A 87 8.68 15.86 9.08
CA PRO A 87 8.46 15.46 10.45
C PRO A 87 8.83 13.99 10.68
N VAL A 88 9.62 13.70 11.72
CA VAL A 88 10.07 12.35 12.07
C VAL A 88 8.87 11.41 12.23
N ALA A 89 7.79 11.85 12.88
CA ALA A 89 6.56 11.08 13.02
C ALA A 89 5.92 10.68 11.68
N ALA A 90 6.05 11.49 10.63
CA ALA A 90 5.56 11.15 9.29
C ALA A 90 6.43 10.06 8.62
N ILE A 91 7.75 10.16 8.80
CA ILE A 91 8.73 9.19 8.32
C ILE A 91 8.52 7.85 9.03
N ASP A 92 8.41 7.86 10.35
CA ASP A 92 8.17 6.68 11.18
C ASP A 92 6.86 6.01 10.82
N SER A 93 5.78 6.78 10.69
CA SER A 93 4.47 6.24 10.30
C SER A 93 4.55 5.50 8.95
N PHE A 94 5.28 6.05 7.98
CA PHE A 94 5.49 5.40 6.69
C PHE A 94 6.30 4.11 6.81
N PHE A 95 7.47 4.15 7.45
CA PHE A 95 8.35 2.98 7.52
C PHE A 95 7.85 1.90 8.47
N CYS A 96 7.23 2.23 9.60
CA CYS A 96 6.55 1.27 10.46
C CYS A 96 5.46 0.53 9.69
N GLY A 97 4.62 1.23 8.93
CA GLY A 97 3.59 0.58 8.10
C GLY A 97 4.18 -0.31 6.99
N LEU A 98 5.35 0.04 6.45
CA LEU A 98 6.12 -0.83 5.55
C LEU A 98 6.86 -1.97 6.26
N LEU A 99 7.04 -1.95 7.58
CA LEU A 99 7.61 -3.09 8.30
C LEU A 99 6.53 -4.11 8.67
N LEU A 100 5.30 -3.65 8.94
CA LEU A 100 4.20 -4.51 9.35
C LEU A 100 3.85 -5.58 8.31
N HIS A 101 3.90 -6.84 8.75
CA HIS A 101 3.43 -8.01 8.02
C HIS A 101 2.77 -9.00 8.98
N GLU A 102 1.55 -9.41 8.68
CA GLU A 102 0.72 -10.27 9.54
C GLU A 102 -0.03 -11.30 8.70
N PRO A 103 0.62 -12.39 8.27
CA PRO A 103 -0.01 -13.40 7.41
C PRO A 103 -1.15 -14.16 8.10
N LYS A 104 -1.26 -14.05 9.43
CA LYS A 104 -2.35 -14.61 10.24
C LYS A 104 -3.50 -13.63 10.50
N HIS A 105 -3.48 -12.43 9.90
CA HIS A 105 -4.57 -11.47 10.10
C HIS A 105 -5.92 -12.07 9.66
N PRO A 106 -6.97 -12.10 10.50
CA PRO A 106 -8.20 -12.85 10.23
C PRO A 106 -8.84 -12.49 8.89
N ARG A 107 -8.96 -11.18 8.60
CA ARG A 107 -9.49 -10.71 7.32
C ARG A 107 -8.63 -11.11 6.11
N TYR A 108 -7.30 -11.13 6.27
CA TYR A 108 -6.40 -11.57 5.21
C TYR A 108 -6.61 -13.06 4.93
N GLN A 109 -6.69 -13.89 5.98
CA GLN A 109 -6.95 -15.32 5.85
C GLN A 109 -8.30 -15.60 5.20
N MET A 110 -9.34 -14.86 5.59
CA MET A 110 -10.67 -14.95 4.97
C MET A 110 -10.62 -14.69 3.46
N ILE A 111 -9.93 -13.62 3.02
CA ILE A 111 -9.79 -13.31 1.58
C ILE A 111 -8.92 -14.35 0.88
N PHE A 112 -7.82 -14.78 1.51
CA PHE A 112 -6.91 -15.78 0.97
C PHE A 112 -7.61 -17.13 0.73
N GLN A 113 -8.49 -17.55 1.63
CA GLN A 113 -9.25 -18.79 1.52
C GLN A 113 -10.46 -18.65 0.58
N GLY A 114 -11.11 -17.47 0.57
CA GLY A 114 -12.36 -17.25 -0.15
C GLY A 114 -12.23 -16.76 -1.61
N ASP A 115 -11.07 -16.27 -2.04
CA ASP A 115 -10.85 -15.78 -3.42
C ASP A 115 -9.67 -16.49 -4.09
N ARG A 116 -9.97 -17.44 -5.00
CA ARG A 116 -8.95 -18.22 -5.73
C ARG A 116 -7.89 -17.35 -6.41
N ARG A 117 -8.26 -16.18 -6.96
CA ARG A 117 -7.30 -15.29 -7.61
C ARG A 117 -6.33 -14.68 -6.60
N SER A 118 -6.84 -14.25 -5.44
CA SER A 118 -6.00 -13.72 -4.37
C SER A 118 -5.12 -14.79 -3.74
N GLN A 119 -5.63 -16.02 -3.61
CA GLN A 119 -4.86 -17.17 -3.17
C GLN A 119 -3.66 -17.43 -4.10
N GLN A 120 -3.91 -17.54 -5.41
CA GLN A 120 -2.87 -17.74 -6.42
C GLN A 120 -1.83 -16.60 -6.42
N ASN A 121 -2.28 -15.35 -6.31
CA ASN A 121 -1.38 -14.21 -6.17
C ASN A 121 -0.48 -14.33 -4.93
N ALA A 122 -1.05 -14.66 -3.77
CA ALA A 122 -0.32 -14.72 -2.51
C ALA A 122 0.67 -15.89 -2.43
N LEU A 123 0.39 -17.00 -3.11
CA LEU A 123 1.28 -18.16 -3.21
C LEU A 123 2.43 -17.93 -4.19
N SER A 124 2.19 -17.20 -5.28
CA SER A 124 3.19 -16.97 -6.34
C SER A 124 4.12 -15.78 -6.09
N GLN A 125 3.77 -14.88 -5.17
CA GLN A 125 4.48 -13.61 -4.99
C GLN A 125 5.26 -13.54 -3.68
N THR A 126 6.45 -12.95 -3.79
CA THR A 126 7.20 -12.49 -2.62
C THR A 126 6.54 -11.26 -2.02
N ILE A 127 6.69 -11.09 -0.71
CA ILE A 127 6.24 -9.89 -0.03
C ILE A 127 6.95 -8.66 -0.63
N LEU A 128 6.24 -7.54 -0.73
CA LEU A 128 6.85 -6.28 -1.13
C LEU A 128 8.05 -5.96 -0.21
N PRO A 129 9.16 -5.41 -0.74
CA PRO A 129 10.29 -4.97 0.08
C PRO A 129 9.87 -3.84 1.03
N SER A 130 10.46 -3.81 2.21
CA SER A 130 10.30 -2.73 3.20
C SER A 130 11.45 -1.72 3.15
N ALA A 131 12.65 -2.17 2.81
CA ALA A 131 13.85 -1.33 2.81
C ALA A 131 13.81 -0.26 1.69
N PRO A 132 14.09 1.02 1.99
CA PRO A 132 14.05 2.10 1.00
C PRO A 132 14.95 1.85 -0.20
N SER A 133 16.20 1.44 0.05
CA SER A 133 17.19 1.15 -0.99
C SER A 133 16.71 0.06 -1.96
N VAL A 134 16.06 -0.99 -1.44
CA VAL A 134 15.51 -2.08 -2.25
C VAL A 134 14.28 -1.62 -3.04
N ILE A 135 13.40 -0.81 -2.43
CA ILE A 135 12.23 -0.23 -3.11
C ILE A 135 12.69 0.64 -4.29
N LEU A 136 13.65 1.55 -4.07
CA LEU A 136 14.19 2.43 -5.10
C LEU A 136 14.83 1.61 -6.25
N LYS A 137 15.66 0.62 -5.92
CA LYS A 137 16.29 -0.26 -6.92
C LYS A 137 15.27 -1.04 -7.75
N ARG A 138 14.19 -1.55 -7.13
CA ARG A 138 13.18 -2.38 -7.81
C ARG A 138 12.16 -1.57 -8.60
N ALA A 139 11.91 -0.32 -8.23
CA ALA A 139 10.90 0.51 -8.88
C ALA A 139 11.27 0.90 -10.33
N ARG A 140 12.57 0.89 -10.68
CA ARG A 140 13.09 1.29 -12.00
C ARG A 140 12.44 2.61 -12.46
N LEU A 141 12.48 3.61 -11.58
CA LEU A 141 11.96 4.96 -11.85
C LEU A 141 12.82 5.68 -12.87
#